data_AF-A0A2P2BRF8-F1
#
_entry.id   AF-A0A2P2BRF8-F1
#
_cell.length_a   1.000
_cell.length_b   1.000
_cell.length_c   1.000
_cell.angle_alpha   90.00
_cell.angle_beta   90.00
_cell.angle_gamma   90.00
#
_symmetry.space_group_name_H-M   'P 1'
#
loop_
_entity.id
_entity.type
_entity.pdbx_description
1 polymer ?
#
loop_
_entity_poly.entity_id
_entity_poly.type
_entity_poly.pdbx_seq_one_letter_code
_entity_poly.pdbx_strand_id
1 'polypeptide(L)' 'MRSEKVLRIIAQAKNYNKLPSEILGITNTYTAFCFNEACLHIQLALEDKDTKVIFDEKRLKEDGTRRTFLDMALEKGGNL' A
#
# COMPACT_ATOMS: atom_id res chain seq x y z
N MET A 1 -3.50 -9.33 -5.79
CA MET A 1 -3.44 -8.10 -6.62
C MET A 1 -1.97 -7.76 -6.81
N ARG A 2 -1.43 -7.75 -8.04
CA ARG A 2 0.00 -7.42 -8.29
C ARG A 2 0.24 -5.95 -7.94
N SER A 3 1.41 -5.60 -7.40
CA SER A 3 1.76 -4.24 -6.96
C SER A 3 1.53 -3.19 -8.07
N GLU A 4 1.85 -3.52 -9.31
CA GLU A 4 1.63 -2.66 -10.49
C GLU A 4 0.16 -2.24 -10.67
N LYS A 5 -0.79 -3.11 -10.31
CA LYS A 5 -2.22 -2.79 -10.39
C LYS A 5 -2.62 -1.73 -9.36
N VAL A 6 -1.97 -1.70 -8.20
CA VAL A 6 -2.24 -0.71 -7.14
C VAL A 6 -1.78 0.67 -7.58
N LEU A 7 -0.59 0.78 -8.16
CA LEU A 7 -0.07 2.06 -8.68
C LEU A 7 -0.98 2.65 -9.75
N ARG A 8 -1.51 1.81 -10.66
CA ARG A 8 -2.48 2.23 -11.67
C ARG A 8 -3.77 2.76 -11.03
N ILE A 9 -4.23 2.16 -9.95
CA ILE A 9 -5.43 2.63 -9.23
C ILE A 9 -5.16 3.98 -8.56
N ILE A 10 -4.02 4.14 -7.90
CA ILE A 10 -3.61 5.41 -7.28
C ILE A 10 -3.55 6.53 -8.34
N ALA A 11 -2.95 6.27 -9.50
CA ALA A 11 -2.89 7.24 -10.60
C ALA A 11 -4.29 7.62 -11.13
N GLN A 12 -5.18 6.65 -11.32
CA GLN A 12 -6.56 6.91 -11.74
C GLN A 12 -7.35 7.70 -10.70
N ALA A 13 -7.22 7.34 -9.42
CA ALA A 13 -7.83 8.03 -8.29
C ALA A 13 -7.45 9.53 -8.28
N LYS A 14 -6.16 9.84 -8.46
CA LYS A 14 -5.65 11.22 -8.55
C LYS A 14 -6.20 11.97 -9.76
N ASN A 15 -6.18 11.35 -10.95
CA ASN A 15 -6.63 11.99 -12.19
C ASN A 15 -8.15 12.23 -12.23
N TYR A 16 -8.93 11.34 -11.65
CA TYR A 16 -10.39 11.44 -11.63
C TYR A 16 -10.94 12.11 -10.36
N ASN A 17 -10.07 12.52 -9.44
CA ASN A 17 -10.43 13.08 -8.14
C ASN A 17 -11.44 12.20 -7.39
N LYS A 18 -11.16 10.89 -7.35
CA LYS A 18 -11.97 9.87 -6.66
C LYS A 18 -11.09 9.05 -5.73
N LEU A 19 -11.70 8.43 -4.73
CA LEU A 19 -11.02 7.51 -3.83
C LEU A 19 -10.65 6.20 -4.55
N PRO A 20 -9.53 5.56 -4.18
CA PRO A 20 -9.16 4.23 -4.70
C PRO A 20 -10.27 3.18 -4.60
N SER A 21 -11.02 3.17 -3.50
CA SER A 21 -12.17 2.29 -3.29
C SER A 21 -13.30 2.55 -4.28
N GLU A 22 -13.51 3.80 -4.69
CA GLU A 22 -14.52 4.17 -5.68
C GLU A 22 -14.11 3.73 -7.09
N ILE A 23 -12.81 3.81 -7.41
CA ILE A 23 -12.26 3.30 -8.69
C ILE A 23 -12.50 1.79 -8.81
N LEU A 24 -12.41 1.04 -7.70
CA LEU A 24 -12.65 -0.39 -7.67
C LEU A 24 -14.10 -0.79 -7.39
N GLY A 25 -14.98 0.16 -7.06
CA GLY A 25 -16.37 -0.12 -6.69
C GLY A 25 -16.51 -0.94 -5.40
N ILE A 26 -15.61 -0.76 -4.43
CA ILE A 26 -15.70 -1.44 -3.12
C ILE A 26 -16.83 -0.81 -2.31
N THR A 27 -17.89 -1.58 -2.08
CA THR A 27 -19.09 -1.12 -1.37
C THR A 27 -19.05 -1.37 0.14
N ASN A 28 -18.30 -2.37 0.58
CA ASN A 28 -18.11 -2.62 2.01
C ASN A 28 -17.30 -1.46 2.62
N THR A 29 -17.92 -0.73 3.56
CA THR A 29 -17.37 0.50 4.13
C THR A 29 -16.04 0.31 4.83
N TYR A 30 -15.90 -0.74 5.65
CA TYR A 30 -14.64 -1.04 6.34
C TYR A 30 -13.52 -1.37 5.35
N THR A 31 -13.82 -2.21 4.35
CA THR A 31 -12.85 -2.59 3.32
C THR A 31 -12.43 -1.40 2.46
N ALA A 32 -13.39 -0.53 2.09
CA ALA A 32 -13.13 0.69 1.34
C ALA A 32 -12.21 1.64 2.12
N PHE A 33 -12.49 1.83 3.41
CA PHE A 33 -11.65 2.63 4.30
C PHE A 33 -10.22 2.09 4.36
N CYS A 34 -10.04 0.83 4.71
CA CYS A 34 -8.70 0.22 4.81
C CYS A 34 -7.94 0.29 3.49
N PHE A 35 -8.63 0.12 2.36
CA PHE A 35 -8.01 0.19 1.04
C PHE A 35 -7.56 1.61 0.68
N ASN A 36 -8.37 2.62 0.98
CA ASN A 36 -8.01 4.02 0.75
C ASN A 36 -6.79 4.43 1.56
N GLU A 37 -6.78 4.10 2.86
CA GLU A 37 -5.65 4.35 3.76
C GLU A 37 -4.36 3.67 3.28
N ALA A 38 -4.43 2.39 2.89
CA ALA A 38 -3.27 1.68 2.36
C ALA A 38 -2.70 2.35 1.10
N CYS A 39 -3.58 2.77 0.18
CA CYS A 39 -3.17 3.49 -1.03
C CYS A 39 -2.55 4.86 -0.71
N LEU A 40 -3.09 5.60 0.26
CA LEU A 40 -2.54 6.87 0.71
C LEU A 40 -1.12 6.69 1.28
N HIS A 41 -0.92 5.71 2.15
CA HIS A 41 0.38 5.40 2.71
C HIS A 41 1.41 5.04 1.63
N ILE A 42 1.02 4.23 0.64
CA ILE A 42 1.90 3.91 -0.50
C ILE A 42 2.25 5.18 -1.29
N GLN A 43 1.26 6.05 -1.54
CA GLN A 43 1.50 7.29 -2.28
C GLN A 43 2.48 8.21 -1.53
N LEU A 44 2.30 8.41 -0.22
CA LEU A 44 3.22 9.20 0.59
C LEU A 44 4.63 8.63 0.58
N ALA A 45 4.78 7.30 0.69
CA ALA A 45 6.08 6.64 0.62
C ALA A 45 6.75 6.73 -0.77
N LEU A 46 5.97 6.89 -1.84
CA LEU A 46 6.50 7.12 -3.20
C LEU A 46 6.91 8.57 -3.44
N GLU A 47 6.23 9.52 -2.79
CA GLU A 47 6.56 10.95 -2.87
C GLU A 47 7.79 11.30 -2.02
N ASP A 48 8.05 10.52 -0.96
CA ASP A 48 9.21 10.64 -0.12
C ASP A 48 10.47 10.05 -0.79
N LYS A 49 11.45 10.91 -1.12
CA LYS A 49 12.62 10.55 -1.94
C LYS A 49 13.59 9.59 -1.26
N ASP A 50 13.55 9.47 0.07
CA ASP A 50 14.41 8.58 0.85
C ASP A 50 13.78 7.18 1.07
N THR A 51 12.49 7.03 0.82
CA THR A 51 11.77 5.78 1.09
C THR A 51 11.70 4.91 -0.17
N LYS A 52 12.72 4.06 -0.38
CA LYS A 52 12.64 3.02 -1.42
C LYS A 52 11.53 2.01 -1.10
N VAL A 53 10.37 2.17 -1.74
CA VAL A 53 9.31 1.16 -1.70
C VAL A 53 9.73 -0.05 -2.54
N ILE A 54 10.29 -1.05 -1.87
CA ILE A 54 10.76 -2.30 -2.49
C ILE A 54 9.57 -3.27 -2.60
N PHE A 55 8.94 -3.32 -3.77
CA PHE A 55 7.92 -4.31 -4.12
C PHE A 55 8.59 -5.57 -4.68
N ASP A 56 9.39 -6.25 -3.86
CA ASP A 56 10.12 -7.44 -4.31
C ASP A 56 9.28 -8.69 -4.05
N GLU A 57 8.74 -9.30 -5.12
CA GLU A 57 7.97 -10.55 -5.03
C GLU A 57 8.84 -11.72 -4.49
N LYS A 58 10.18 -11.61 -4.56
CA LYS A 58 11.13 -12.58 -3.99
C LYS A 58 11.42 -12.40 -2.50
N ARG A 59 10.83 -11.40 -1.82
CA ARG A 59 10.96 -11.21 -0.36
C ARG A 59 10.17 -12.22 0.49
N LEU A 60 9.45 -13.14 -0.14
CA LEU A 60 9.12 -14.42 0.48
C LEU A 60 10.40 -15.26 0.53
N LYS A 61 11.24 -15.09 1.58
CA LYS A 61 12.30 -16.05 1.87
C LYS A 61 11.74 -17.28 2.57
N GLU A 62 12.51 -18.35 2.51
CA GLU A 62 12.22 -19.80 2.60
C GLU A 62 11.47 -20.29 3.86
N ASP A 63 11.19 -19.41 4.81
CA ASP A 63 10.78 -19.65 6.19
C ASP A 63 9.24 -19.66 6.37
N GLY A 64 8.47 -19.38 5.32
CA GLY A 64 6.99 -19.44 5.31
C GLY A 64 6.27 -18.30 6.05
N THR A 65 6.98 -17.43 6.79
CA THR A 65 6.39 -16.31 7.53
C THR A 65 6.34 -15.03 6.68
N ARG A 66 5.11 -14.53 6.43
CA ARG A 66 4.89 -13.21 5.82
C ARG A 66 5.29 -12.13 6.81
N ARG A 67 6.30 -11.31 6.47
CA ARG A 67 6.56 -10.07 7.22
C ARG A 67 5.52 -9.03 6.85
N THR A 68 4.82 -8.52 7.85
CA THR A 68 3.83 -7.46 7.71
C THR A 68 4.50 -6.09 7.75
N PHE A 69 3.75 -5.06 7.40
CA PHE A 69 4.19 -3.67 7.54
C PHE A 69 4.50 -3.29 9.00
N LEU A 70 3.79 -3.90 9.98
CA LEU A 70 4.08 -3.68 11.41
C LEU A 70 5.43 -4.24 11.82
N ASP A 71 5.78 -5.44 11.35
CA ASP A 71 7.06 -6.07 11.67
C ASP A 71 8.24 -5.19 11.22
N MET A 72 8.11 -4.59 10.03
CA MET A 72 9.13 -3.70 9.48
C MET A 72 9.19 -2.33 10.18
N ALA A 73 8.07 -1.81 10.67
CA ALA A 73 8.02 -0.54 11.40
C ALA A 73 8.64 -0.67 12.80
N LEU A 74 8.39 -1.80 13.47
CA LEU A 74 8.99 -2.16 14.75
C LEU A 74 10.52 -2.35 14.65
N GLU A 75 10.99 -2.98 13.57
CA GLU A 75 12.44 -3.15 13.30
C GLU A 75 13.18 -1.82 13.10
N LYS A 76 12.50 -0.77 12.62
CA LYS A 76 13.08 0.56 12.41
C LYS A 76 13.05 1.47 13.65
N GLY A 77 12.60 0.98 14.80
CA GLY A 77 12.60 1.76 16.04
C GLY A 77 11.65 2.96 16.04
N GLY A 78 10.62 2.95 15.19
CA GLY A 78 9.56 3.95 15.24
C GLY A 78 8.63 3.63 16.41
N ASN A 79 8.57 4.50 17.42
CA ASN A 79 7.54 4.41 18.46
C ASN A 79 6.16 4.64 17.81
N LEU A 80 5.24 3.71 18.03
CA LEU A 80 3.81 3.87 17.76
C LEU A 80 3.19 4.88 18.72
#